data_AF-A0A2W1BAQ8-F1
#
_entry.id   AF-A0A2W1BAQ8-F1
#
_cell.length_a   1.000
_cell.length_b   1.000
_cell.length_c   1.000
_cell.angle_alpha   90.00
_cell.angle_beta   90.00
_cell.angle_gamma   90.00
#
_symmetry.space_group_name_H-M   'P 1'
#
loop_
_entity.id
_entity.type
_entity.pdbx_description
1 polymer ?
#
loop_
_entity_poly.entity_id
_entity_poly.type
_entity_poly.pdbx_seq_one_letter_code
_entity_poly.pdbx_strand_id
1 'polypeptide(L)' 'MCKTDISGSVNQSISIFDLQGNLLNTIKFHEGFMGARIGPVSCLTFHPLRCAMGVGSKDSTVSVYVSEARR' A
#
# COMPACT_ATOMS: atom_id res chain seq x y z
N MET A 1 -14.19 3.04 11.38
CA MET A 1 -12.82 2.88 11.92
C MET A 1 -12.15 1.79 11.10
N CYS A 2 -11.16 2.13 10.29
CA CYS A 2 -10.43 1.16 9.49
C CYS A 2 -9.30 0.60 10.33
N LYS A 3 -9.48 -0.61 10.82
CA LYS A 3 -8.55 -1.32 11.70
C LYS A 3 -7.90 -2.40 10.84
N THR A 4 -6.74 -2.10 10.27
CA THR A 4 -6.10 -2.93 9.23
C THR A 4 -4.59 -2.70 9.33
N ASP A 5 -3.82 -3.77 9.49
CA ASP A 5 -2.36 -3.71 9.62
C ASP A 5 -1.74 -3.94 8.23
N ILE A 6 -0.80 -3.10 7.79
CA ILE A 6 -0.16 -3.26 6.47
C ILE A 6 1.34 -3.39 6.67
N SER A 7 1.92 -4.36 5.97
CA SER A 7 3.37 -4.57 5.91
C SER A 7 3.87 -4.42 4.48
N GLY A 8 4.90 -3.59 4.30
CA GLY A 8 5.58 -3.41 3.03
C GLY A 8 6.88 -4.22 2.99
N SER A 9 7.14 -4.87 1.87
CA SER A 9 8.38 -5.61 1.63
C SER A 9 9.25 -4.92 0.58
N VAL A 10 10.58 -5.05 0.75
CA VAL A 10 11.60 -4.58 -0.20
C VAL A 10 11.44 -5.24 -1.58
N ASN A 11 10.78 -6.42 -1.63
CA ASN A 11 10.39 -7.11 -2.86
C ASN A 11 9.19 -6.46 -3.58
N GLN A 12 9.13 -5.13 -3.57
CA GLN A 12 8.17 -4.38 -4.36
C GLN A 12 6.72 -4.90 -4.19
N SER A 13 6.32 -5.16 -2.95
CA SER A 13 4.97 -5.61 -2.63
C SER A 13 4.51 -5.05 -1.30
N ILE A 14 3.26 -4.61 -1.27
CA ILE A 14 2.59 -4.12 -0.06
C ILE A 14 1.48 -5.10 0.27
N SER A 15 1.59 -5.77 1.40
CA SER A 15 0.61 -6.73 1.89
C SER A 15 -0.25 -6.09 2.96
N ILE A 16 -1.56 -6.08 2.74
CA ILE A 16 -2.58 -5.53 3.62
C ILE A 16 -3.18 -6.68 4.40
N PHE A 17 -3.15 -6.59 5.72
CA PHE A 17 -3.65 -7.59 6.65
C PHE A 17 -4.77 -7.01 7.53
N ASP A 18 -5.71 -7.84 7.92
CA ASP A 18 -6.63 -7.51 9.00
C ASP A 18 -5.90 -7.55 10.36
N LEU A 19 -6.48 -6.95 11.40
CA LEU A 19 -5.99 -7.06 12.78
C LEU A 19 -5.87 -8.51 13.27
N GLN A 20 -6.59 -9.43 12.64
CA GLN A 20 -6.55 -10.85 12.93
C GLN A 20 -5.38 -11.55 12.22
N GLY A 21 -4.56 -10.82 11.47
CA GLY A 21 -3.43 -11.34 10.69
C GLY A 21 -3.83 -11.94 9.33
N ASN A 22 -5.10 -11.82 8.94
CA ASN A 22 -5.58 -12.33 7.66
C ASN A 22 -5.14 -11.43 6.51
N LEU A 23 -4.49 -11.97 5.49
CA LEU A 23 -4.12 -11.20 4.29
C LEU A 23 -5.39 -10.79 3.53
N LEU A 24 -5.68 -9.50 3.50
CA LEU A 24 -6.82 -8.92 2.78
C LEU A 24 -6.47 -8.61 1.33
N ASN A 25 -5.29 -8.05 1.10
CA ASN A 25 -4.88 -7.64 -0.24
C ASN A 25 -3.35 -7.61 -0.37
N THR A 26 -2.85 -7.69 -1.60
CA THR A 26 -1.44 -7.47 -1.89
C THR A 26 -1.32 -6.61 -3.14
N ILE A 27 -0.79 -5.40 -2.96
CA ILE A 27 -0.41 -4.54 -4.06
C ILE A 27 0.98 -4.99 -4.50
N LYS A 28 1.05 -5.71 -5.62
CA LYS A 28 2.31 -6.16 -6.22
C LYS A 28 2.70 -5.21 -7.33
N PHE A 29 3.96 -4.78 -7.32
CA PHE A 29 4.50 -3.98 -8.42
C PHE A 29 5.08 -4.92 -9.47
N HIS A 30 4.73 -4.68 -10.73
CA HIS A 30 5.26 -5.38 -11.88
C HIS A 30 6.09 -4.39 -12.70
N GLU A 31 7.31 -4.76 -13.08
CA GLU A 31 8.13 -4.02 -14.06
C GLU A 31 7.58 -4.16 -15.49
N GLY A 32 6.29 -3.89 -15.68
CA GLY A 32 5.62 -3.89 -16.97
C GLY A 32 5.56 -2.46 -17.52
N PHE A 33 6.07 -2.27 -18.74
CA PHE A 33 6.17 -1.02 -19.50
C PHE A 33 4.88 -0.16 -19.61
N MET A 34 3.71 -0.68 -19.21
CA MET A 34 2.39 -0.04 -19.35
C MET A 34 1.53 -0.02 -18.07
N GLY A 35 2.14 0.00 -16.88
CA GLY A 35 1.45 0.17 -15.59
C GLY A 35 2.03 1.31 -14.75
N ALA A 36 1.30 1.76 -13.72
CA ALA A 36 1.78 2.76 -12.77
C ALA A 36 3.12 2.30 -12.17
N ARG A 37 4.20 2.99 -12.53
CA ARG A 37 5.55 2.72 -12.04
C ARG A 37 5.59 3.11 -10.57
N ILE A 38 5.64 2.11 -9.70
CA ILE A 38 5.78 2.35 -8.27
C ILE A 38 7.00 1.55 -7.85
N GLY A 39 8.10 2.27 -7.63
CA GLY A 39 9.39 1.70 -7.29
C GLY A 39 9.39 1.05 -5.90
N PRO A 40 10.53 0.45 -5.52
CA PRO A 40 10.69 -0.22 -4.23
C PRO A 40 10.23 0.68 -3.08
N VAL A 41 9.35 0.15 -2.23
CA VAL A 41 8.77 0.92 -1.13
C VAL A 41 9.84 1.13 -0.05
N SER A 42 10.05 2.39 0.32
CA SER A 42 10.94 2.77 1.42
C SER A 42 10.18 3.07 2.70
N CYS A 43 8.97 3.62 2.59
CA CYS A 43 8.17 4.02 3.74
C CYS A 43 6.67 3.87 3.49
N LEU A 44 5.95 3.58 4.56
CA LEU A 44 4.49 3.45 4.60
C LEU A 44 3.98 4.26 5.78
N THR A 45 2.90 5.00 5.58
CA THR A 45 2.23 5.74 6.66
C THR A 45 0.72 5.70 6.49
N PHE A 46 0.01 5.74 7.61
CA PHE A 46 -1.44 5.64 7.65
C PHE A 46 -2.09 6.90 8.17
N HIS A 47 -3.27 7.17 7.64
CA HIS A 47 -4.12 8.20 8.20
C HIS A 47 -4.89 7.64 9.41
N PRO A 48 -4.81 8.27 10.60
CA PRO A 48 -5.40 7.73 11.84
C PRO A 48 -6.93 7.61 11.81
N LEU A 49 -7.59 8.41 10.97
CA LEU A 49 -9.06 8.49 10.91
C LEU A 49 -9.66 7.95 9.60
N ARG A 50 -8.84 7.72 8.57
CA ARG A 50 -9.32 7.35 7.22
C ARG A 50 -8.62 6.08 6.76
N CYS A 51 -9.31 5.26 5.97
CA CYS A 51 -8.71 4.17 5.20
C CYS A 51 -7.83 4.75 4.08
N ALA A 52 -6.76 5.47 4.44
CA ALA A 52 -5.83 6.07 3.50
C ALA A 52 -4.40 5.78 3.96
N MET A 53 -3.55 5.46 3.00
CA MET A 53 -2.15 5.12 3.21
C MET A 53 -1.28 5.88 2.22
N GLY A 54 -0.24 6.52 2.73
CA GLY A 54 0.84 7.08 1.92
C GLY A 54 1.96 6.06 1.76
N VAL A 55 2.49 5.96 0.55
CA VAL A 55 3.60 5.09 0.17
C VAL A 55 4.67 5.95 -0.45
N GLY A 56 5.85 5.95 0.16
CA GLY A 56 7.04 6.55 -0.43
C GLY A 56 7.91 5.48 -1.06
N SER A 57 8.26 5.69 -2.32
CA SER A 57 9.10 4.79 -3.10
C SER A 57 10.49 5.37 -3.33
N LYS A 58 11.47 4.48 -3.50
CA LYS A 58 12.88 4.83 -3.70
C LYS A 58 13.16 5.48 -5.07
N ASP A 59 12.19 5.45 -5.97
CA ASP A 59 12.20 6.12 -7.28
C ASP A 59 11.78 7.60 -7.21
N SER A 60 11.78 8.19 -6.00
CA SER A 60 11.34 9.57 -5.73
C SER A 60 9.85 9.81 -6.03
N THR A 61 9.04 8.75 -6.07
CA THR A 61 7.58 8.87 -6.18
C THR A 61 6.90 8.70 -4.82
N VAL A 62 5.77 9.37 -4.65
CA VAL A 62 4.88 9.21 -3.50
C VAL A 62 3.49 8.90 -4.03
N SER A 63 2.94 7.76 -3.62
CA SER A 63 1.61 7.31 -4.00
C SER A 63 0.70 7.29 -2.77
N VAL A 64 -0.55 7.71 -2.93
CA VAL A 64 -1.56 7.64 -1.87
C VAL A 64 -2.64 6.65 -2.28
N TYR A 65 -2.83 5.62 -1.47
CA TYR A 65 -3.88 4.64 -1.64
C TYR A 65 -5.01 4.92 -0.67
N VAL A 66 -6.22 5.04 -1.19
CA VAL A 66 -7.43 5.23 -0.39
C VAL A 66 -8.37 4.08 -0.68
N SER A 67 -8.91 3.45 0.36
CA SER A 67 -10.03 2.54 0.20
C SER A 67 -11.29 3.39 0.03
N GLU A 68 -11.76 3.54 -1.21
CA GLU A 68 -13.11 4.04 -1.45
C GLU A 68 -14.10 3.04 -0.86
N ALA A 69 -14.98 3.51 0.03
CA ALA A 69 -16.16 2.75 0.38
C ALA A 69 -17.04 2.73 -0.88
N ARG A 70 -17.10 1.59 -1.57
CA ARG A 70 -18.13 1.33 -2.59
C ARG A 70 -19.49 1.69 -1.96
N ARG A 71 -20.11 2.77 -2.46
CA ARG A 71 -21.53 3.06 -2.21
C ARG A 71 -22.40 2.10 -3.01
#